data_AF-A0A6N6KLU4-F1
#
_entry.id   AF-A0A6N6KLU4-F1
#
_cell.length_a   1.000
_cell.length_b   1.000
_cell.length_c   1.000
_cell.angle_alpha   90.00
_cell.angle_beta   90.00
_cell.angle_gamma   90.00
#
_symmetry.space_group_name_H-M   'P 1'
#
loop_
_entity.id
_entity.type
_entity.pdbx_description
1 polymer ?
#
loop_
_entity_poly.entity_id
_entity_poly.type
_entity_poly.pdbx_seq_one_letter_code
_entity_poly.pdbx_strand_id
1 'polypeptide(L)'
;NDLNRLASQNMLPYAEVERGFNKIRMGLIDIIDRMEKEDTIQKETLPELKNTEVQFRKNNFFELLNIHYSNLANVTLTMNYTYSDQKEKSHYNGIEAMQKIYMEYFAYGFNDQRTYNNEVKDIQTFAFDFYDNQFPRLDPYIKTVKFILEYILEEKIEQSFFLGIFKSVLSTYELLLIFYYAISGLDPEFGQWLRKGKFFNDRFKQKLIKQEHFELLNS
;
A
#
# COMPACT_ATOMS: atom_id res chain seq x y z
N ASN A 1 -24.83 3.21 -27.73
CA ASN A 1 -23.74 3.88 -26.99
C ASN A 1 -24.25 4.57 -25.72
N ASP A 2 -25.33 4.06 -25.08
CA ASP A 2 -25.92 4.66 -23.87
C ASP A 2 -25.79 3.78 -22.61
N LEU A 3 -25.50 2.48 -22.76
CA LEU A 3 -25.28 1.57 -21.63
C LEU A 3 -23.96 1.83 -20.89
N ASN A 4 -22.90 2.19 -21.62
CA ASN A 4 -21.61 2.56 -21.02
C ASN A 4 -21.66 3.89 -20.27
N ARG A 5 -22.59 4.80 -20.66
CA ARG A 5 -22.76 6.10 -20.01
C ARG A 5 -23.58 6.00 -18.72
N LEU A 6 -24.49 5.01 -18.63
CA LEU A 6 -25.23 4.71 -17.40
C LEU A 6 -24.37 3.96 -16.37
N ALA A 7 -23.43 3.12 -16.81
CA ALA A 7 -22.48 2.46 -15.91
C ALA A 7 -21.49 3.43 -15.25
N SER A 8 -21.16 4.56 -15.90
CA SER A 8 -20.30 5.60 -15.33
C SER A 8 -21.01 6.58 -14.38
N GLN A 9 -22.34 6.54 -14.28
CA GLN A 9 -23.13 7.48 -13.46
C GLN A 9 -23.66 6.89 -12.15
N ASN A 10 -23.53 5.56 -11.93
CA ASN A 10 -24.09 4.88 -10.76
C ASN A 10 -23.08 4.04 -9.96
N MET A 11 -21.78 4.19 -10.20
CA MET A 11 -20.80 3.67 -9.24
C MET A 11 -20.76 4.65 -8.07
N LEU A 12 -21.48 4.32 -6.99
CA LEU A 12 -21.17 4.88 -5.68
C LEU A 12 -19.64 4.77 -5.51
N PRO A 13 -18.92 5.85 -5.18
CA PRO A 13 -17.50 5.79 -4.89
C PRO A 13 -17.24 4.63 -3.92
N TYR A 14 -16.17 3.86 -4.12
CA TYR A 14 -15.87 2.68 -3.29
C TYR A 14 -15.94 3.01 -1.78
N ALA A 15 -15.52 4.23 -1.42
CA ALA A 15 -15.62 4.79 -0.07
C ALA A 15 -17.07 4.95 0.47
N GLU A 16 -18.08 5.16 -0.38
CA GLU A 16 -19.48 5.26 0.02
C GLU A 16 -20.11 3.87 0.23
N VAL A 17 -19.73 2.88 -0.59
CA VAL A 17 -20.12 1.48 -0.40
C VAL A 17 -19.51 0.94 0.89
N GLU A 18 -18.23 1.23 1.13
CA GLU A 18 -17.50 0.87 2.34
C GLU A 18 -18.04 1.56 3.60
N ARG A 19 -18.38 2.86 3.52
CA ARG A 19 -19.10 3.56 4.61
C ARG A 19 -20.47 2.95 4.88
N GLY A 20 -21.16 2.48 3.84
CA GLY A 20 -22.43 1.77 3.96
C GLY A 20 -22.28 0.45 4.72
N PHE A 21 -21.31 -0.37 4.31
CA PHE A 21 -20.99 -1.63 4.98
C PHE A 21 -20.50 -1.43 6.41
N ASN A 22 -19.65 -0.45 6.68
CA ASN A 22 -19.17 -0.14 8.02
C ASN A 22 -20.29 0.37 8.95
N LYS A 23 -21.24 1.18 8.44
CA LYS A 23 -22.43 1.57 9.21
C LYS A 23 -23.33 0.38 9.54
N ILE A 24 -23.50 -0.55 8.61
CA ILE A 24 -24.26 -1.78 8.84
C ILE A 24 -23.53 -2.68 9.86
N ARG A 25 -22.20 -2.81 9.74
CA ARG A 25 -21.36 -3.57 10.67
C ARG A 25 -21.42 -3.00 12.09
N MET A 26 -21.26 -1.69 12.24
CA MET A 26 -21.38 -1.03 13.55
C MET A 26 -22.80 -1.11 14.12
N GLY A 27 -23.83 -1.00 13.26
CA GLY A 27 -25.22 -1.20 13.68
C GLY A 27 -25.51 -2.61 14.17
N LEU A 28 -24.92 -3.63 13.55
CA LEU A 28 -25.03 -5.02 14.00
C LEU A 28 -24.27 -5.26 15.31
N ILE A 29 -23.09 -4.65 15.49
CA ILE A 29 -22.35 -4.69 16.75
C ILE A 29 -23.16 -4.04 17.87
N ASP A 30 -23.75 -2.86 17.64
CA ASP A 30 -24.61 -2.19 18.62
C ASP A 30 -25.85 -3.04 19.00
N ILE A 31 -26.41 -3.79 18.05
CA ILE A 31 -27.51 -4.72 18.31
C ILE A 31 -27.01 -5.91 19.13
N ILE A 32 -25.84 -6.46 18.82
CA ILE A 32 -25.22 -7.57 19.56
C ILE A 32 -24.88 -7.16 21.00
N ASP A 33 -24.32 -5.97 21.21
CA ASP A 33 -24.00 -5.42 22.53
C ASP A 33 -25.27 -5.11 23.36
N ARG A 34 -26.38 -4.77 22.69
CA ARG A 34 -27.69 -4.65 23.35
C ARG A 34 -28.27 -6.03 23.70
N MET A 35 -28.07 -7.02 22.84
CA MET A 35 -28.43 -8.42 23.12
C MET A 35 -27.58 -9.03 24.25
N GLU A 36 -26.30 -8.63 24.40
CA GLU A 36 -25.44 -8.94 25.57
C GLU A 36 -26.00 -8.41 26.89
N LYS A 37 -26.72 -7.29 26.87
CA LYS A 37 -27.30 -6.70 28.09
C LYS A 37 -28.61 -7.36 28.52
N GLU A 38 -29.30 -8.06 27.61
CA GLU A 38 -30.68 -8.48 27.86
C GLU A 38 -30.92 -9.98 28.07
N ASP A 39 -30.03 -10.95 27.74
CA ASP A 39 -30.36 -12.33 28.12
C ASP A 39 -29.26 -13.40 28.22
N THR A 40 -29.54 -14.37 29.10
CA THR A 40 -28.70 -15.48 29.61
C THR A 40 -28.34 -16.61 28.61
N ILE A 41 -28.58 -16.42 27.30
CA ILE A 41 -28.45 -17.47 26.27
C ILE A 41 -26.98 -17.66 25.76
N GLN A 42 -26.01 -16.95 26.34
CA GLN A 42 -24.81 -16.50 25.64
C GLN A 42 -23.47 -17.27 25.87
N LYS A 43 -23.44 -18.60 25.97
CA LYS A 43 -22.14 -19.31 26.04
C LYS A 43 -21.75 -20.17 24.83
N GLU A 44 -22.70 -20.70 24.07
CA GLU A 44 -22.39 -21.58 22.93
C GLU A 44 -22.40 -20.86 21.57
N THR A 45 -23.23 -19.85 21.37
CA THR A 45 -23.37 -19.12 20.10
C THR A 45 -22.32 -18.01 19.88
N LEU A 46 -21.77 -17.46 20.96
CA LEU A 46 -20.74 -16.40 20.92
C LEU A 46 -19.39 -16.84 20.32
N PRO A 47 -18.85 -18.02 20.68
CA PRO A 47 -17.66 -18.56 20.04
C PRO A 47 -17.85 -18.76 18.52
N GLU A 48 -19.02 -19.22 18.08
CA GLU A 48 -19.31 -19.46 16.66
C GLU A 48 -19.42 -18.17 15.84
N LEU A 49 -20.06 -17.13 16.39
CA LEU A 49 -20.15 -15.81 15.75
C LEU A 49 -18.76 -15.15 15.63
N LYS A 50 -17.96 -15.18 16.70
CA LYS A 50 -16.57 -14.68 16.67
C LYS A 50 -15.70 -15.46 15.68
N ASN A 51 -15.90 -16.78 15.57
CA ASN A 51 -15.17 -17.60 14.61
C ASN A 51 -15.57 -17.25 13.17
N THR A 52 -16.86 -17.00 12.92
CA THR A 52 -17.37 -16.59 11.59
C THR A 52 -16.81 -15.24 11.16
N GLU A 53 -16.75 -14.26 12.07
CA GLU A 53 -16.16 -12.94 11.80
C GLU A 53 -14.66 -13.03 11.49
N VAL A 54 -13.91 -13.83 12.26
CA VAL A 54 -12.48 -14.06 12.01
C VAL A 54 -12.24 -14.70 10.65
N GLN A 55 -13.04 -15.71 10.26
CA GLN A 55 -12.92 -16.33 8.94
C GLN A 55 -13.25 -15.36 7.81
N PHE A 56 -14.30 -14.56 7.95
CA PHE A 56 -14.64 -13.51 6.99
C PHE A 56 -13.51 -12.50 6.83
N ARG A 57 -12.91 -12.06 7.94
CA ARG A 57 -11.76 -11.16 7.95
C ARG A 57 -10.55 -11.75 7.22
N LYS A 58 -10.26 -13.03 7.46
CA LYS A 58 -9.18 -13.75 6.75
C LYS A 58 -9.41 -13.78 5.25
N ASN A 59 -10.64 -14.12 4.82
CA ASN A 59 -10.98 -14.17 3.40
C ASN A 59 -10.78 -12.81 2.73
N ASN A 60 -11.33 -11.75 3.31
CA ASN A 60 -11.15 -10.40 2.79
C ASN A 60 -9.67 -10.00 2.74
N PHE A 61 -8.89 -10.30 3.79
CA PHE A 61 -7.45 -10.04 3.78
C PHE A 61 -6.74 -10.73 2.61
N PHE A 62 -7.03 -12.01 2.35
CA PHE A 62 -6.41 -12.74 1.23
C PHE A 62 -6.89 -12.23 -0.14
N GLU A 63 -8.13 -11.79 -0.26
CA GLU A 63 -8.60 -11.09 -1.46
C GLU A 63 -7.83 -9.79 -1.70
N LEU A 64 -7.57 -9.01 -0.65
CA LEU A 64 -6.75 -7.81 -0.75
C LEU A 64 -5.31 -8.12 -1.14
N LEU A 65 -4.74 -9.22 -0.63
CA LEU A 65 -3.43 -9.69 -1.09
C LEU A 65 -3.42 -10.08 -2.57
N ASN A 66 -4.49 -10.71 -3.07
CA ASN A 66 -4.61 -11.01 -4.50
C ASN A 66 -4.67 -9.74 -5.35
N ILE A 67 -5.39 -8.72 -4.88
CA ILE A 67 -5.44 -7.40 -5.52
C ILE A 67 -4.04 -6.75 -5.52
N HIS A 68 -3.31 -6.85 -4.41
CA HIS A 68 -1.92 -6.40 -4.34
C HIS A 68 -1.03 -7.08 -5.39
N TYR A 69 -1.07 -8.40 -5.51
CA TYR A 69 -0.28 -9.11 -6.52
C TYR A 69 -0.68 -8.75 -7.95
N SER A 70 -1.97 -8.56 -8.22
CA SER A 70 -2.45 -8.10 -9.52
C SER A 70 -1.92 -6.71 -9.86
N ASN A 71 -1.98 -5.78 -8.92
CA ASN A 71 -1.47 -4.42 -9.10
C ASN A 71 0.05 -4.38 -9.23
N LEU A 72 0.77 -5.22 -8.47
CA LEU A 72 2.20 -5.40 -8.63
C LEU A 72 2.54 -5.90 -10.04
N ALA A 73 1.87 -6.93 -10.54
CA ALA A 73 2.08 -7.46 -11.89
C ALA A 73 1.83 -6.40 -12.99
N ASN A 74 0.92 -5.46 -12.74
CA ASN A 74 0.64 -4.34 -13.65
C ASN A 74 1.68 -3.22 -13.59
N VAL A 75 2.57 -3.20 -12.60
CA VAL A 75 3.74 -2.31 -12.62
C VAL A 75 4.69 -2.80 -13.69
N THR A 76 4.80 -2.01 -14.76
CA THR A 76 5.63 -2.34 -15.93
C THR A 76 6.65 -1.24 -16.18
N LEU A 77 7.81 -1.63 -16.68
CA LEU A 77 8.87 -0.72 -17.10
C LEU A 77 9.42 -1.18 -18.44
N THR A 78 9.65 -0.23 -19.33
CA THR A 78 10.35 -0.46 -20.59
C THR A 78 11.64 0.34 -20.58
N MET A 79 12.76 -0.33 -20.80
CA MET A 79 14.07 0.31 -20.91
C MET A 79 14.63 0.09 -22.30
N ASN A 80 15.21 1.14 -22.88
CA ASN A 80 15.92 1.06 -24.14
C ASN A 80 17.41 1.08 -23.86
N TYR A 81 18.10 0.00 -24.20
CA TYR A 81 19.55 -0.07 -24.15
C TYR A 81 20.11 0.16 -25.55
N THR A 82 21.12 1.03 -25.65
CA THR A 82 21.89 1.19 -26.89
C THR A 82 23.24 0.56 -26.65
N TYR A 83 23.45 -0.64 -27.19
CA TYR A 83 24.76 -1.28 -27.23
C TYR A 83 25.13 -1.43 -28.71
N SER A 84 26.27 -0.84 -29.10
CA SER A 84 26.87 -1.04 -30.43
C SER A 84 25.87 -0.97 -31.60
N ASP A 85 25.22 0.19 -31.78
CA ASP A 85 24.24 0.49 -32.85
C ASP A 85 22.94 -0.36 -32.89
N GLN A 86 22.75 -1.28 -31.95
CA GLN A 86 21.48 -2.01 -31.77
C GLN A 86 20.68 -1.41 -30.62
N LYS A 87 19.44 -1.03 -30.90
CA LYS A 87 18.46 -0.61 -29.88
C LYS A 87 17.73 -1.85 -29.38
N GLU A 88 18.07 -2.30 -28.18
CA GLU A 88 17.35 -3.38 -27.52
C GLU A 88 16.33 -2.80 -26.55
N LYS A 89 15.09 -3.28 -26.65
CA LYS A 89 13.97 -2.84 -25.81
C LYS A 89 13.63 -3.95 -24.82
N SER A 90 14.07 -3.78 -23.58
CA SER A 90 13.74 -4.69 -22.49
C SER A 90 12.44 -4.28 -21.82
N HIS A 91 11.58 -5.26 -21.54
CA HIS A 91 10.32 -5.07 -20.82
C HIS A 91 10.36 -5.83 -19.50
N TYR A 92 10.06 -5.13 -18.42
CA TYR A 92 10.04 -5.65 -17.06
C TYR A 92 8.65 -5.48 -16.46
N ASN A 93 8.26 -6.38 -15.57
CA ASN A 93 7.00 -6.28 -14.83
C ASN A 93 7.18 -6.69 -13.36
N GLY A 94 6.18 -6.40 -12.51
CA GLY A 94 6.17 -6.87 -11.13
C GLY A 94 7.36 -6.38 -10.31
N ILE A 95 7.91 -7.30 -9.52
CA ILE A 95 9.07 -7.07 -8.65
C ILE A 95 10.30 -6.62 -9.47
N GLU A 96 10.49 -7.17 -10.67
CA GLU A 96 11.63 -6.80 -11.52
C GLU A 96 11.51 -5.35 -12.02
N ALA A 97 10.29 -4.93 -12.39
CA ALA A 97 10.04 -3.52 -12.70
C ALA A 97 10.29 -2.63 -11.48
N MET A 98 9.80 -3.00 -10.29
CA MET A 98 10.04 -2.24 -9.04
C MET A 98 11.53 -2.10 -8.74
N GLN A 99 12.29 -3.19 -8.89
CA GLN A 99 13.74 -3.18 -8.71
C GLN A 99 14.41 -2.18 -9.66
N LYS A 100 14.09 -2.24 -10.97
CA LYS A 100 14.68 -1.36 -11.97
C LYS A 100 14.28 0.09 -11.78
N ILE A 101 13.02 0.36 -11.45
CA ILE A 101 12.52 1.70 -11.11
C ILE A 101 13.31 2.27 -9.93
N TYR A 102 13.50 1.49 -8.86
CA TYR A 102 14.27 1.95 -7.71
C TYR A 102 15.75 2.17 -8.05
N MET A 103 16.42 1.18 -8.65
CA MET A 103 17.88 1.23 -8.85
C MET A 103 18.29 2.25 -9.92
N GLU A 104 17.63 2.23 -11.07
CA GLU A 104 18.06 2.94 -12.28
C GLU A 104 17.49 4.35 -12.37
N TYR A 105 16.34 4.61 -11.72
CA TYR A 105 15.68 5.92 -11.79
C TYR A 105 15.71 6.64 -10.46
N PHE A 106 15.26 6.00 -9.37
CA PHE A 106 15.20 6.67 -8.07
C PHE A 106 16.60 6.86 -7.46
N ALA A 107 17.28 5.76 -7.15
CA ALA A 107 18.56 5.78 -6.44
C ALA A 107 19.67 6.38 -7.31
N TYR A 108 19.75 6.01 -8.59
CA TYR A 108 20.69 6.62 -9.51
C TYR A 108 20.39 8.11 -9.72
N GLY A 109 19.14 8.48 -10.00
CA GLY A 109 18.76 9.87 -10.27
C GLY A 109 18.99 10.80 -9.08
N PHE A 110 18.77 10.33 -7.85
CA PHE A 110 19.06 11.12 -6.65
C PHE A 110 20.57 11.33 -6.44
N ASN A 111 21.40 10.33 -6.78
CA ASN A 111 22.85 10.40 -6.58
C ASN A 111 23.59 11.07 -7.75
N ASP A 112 23.06 11.02 -8.98
CA ASP A 112 23.63 11.67 -10.16
C ASP A 112 22.82 12.91 -10.57
N GLN A 113 23.08 14.00 -9.84
CA GLN A 113 22.44 15.32 -9.98
C GLN A 113 22.59 15.96 -11.37
N ARG A 114 23.37 15.38 -12.29
CA ARG A 114 23.54 15.88 -13.66
C ARG A 114 22.29 15.72 -14.53
N THR A 115 21.35 14.87 -14.10
CA THR A 115 20.15 14.53 -14.90
C THR A 115 18.94 15.41 -14.60
N TYR A 116 18.94 16.07 -13.43
CA TYR A 116 17.87 17.00 -13.05
C TYR A 116 18.39 18.43 -13.23
N ASN A 117 17.78 19.18 -14.15
CA ASN A 117 18.09 20.58 -14.42
C ASN A 117 17.86 21.55 -13.23
N ASN A 118 17.57 21.03 -12.04
CA ASN A 118 17.35 21.79 -10.82
C ASN A 118 18.17 21.16 -9.69
N GLU A 119 18.81 22.01 -8.88
CA GLU A 119 19.45 21.66 -7.61
C GLU A 119 18.42 21.09 -6.62
N VAL A 120 17.96 19.85 -6.81
CA VAL A 120 17.12 19.19 -5.80
C VAL A 120 18.04 18.82 -4.64
N LYS A 121 18.06 19.68 -3.61
CA LYS A 121 19.00 19.59 -2.49
C LYS A 121 18.60 18.56 -1.44
N ASP A 122 17.32 18.19 -1.37
CA ASP A 122 16.81 17.28 -0.36
C ASP A 122 15.99 16.12 -0.95
N ILE A 123 15.96 15.01 -0.22
CA ILE A 123 15.34 13.76 -0.65
C ILE A 123 13.81 13.82 -0.71
N GLN A 124 13.14 14.67 0.07
CA GLN A 124 11.67 14.75 0.06
C GLN A 124 11.20 15.42 -1.22
N THR A 125 11.82 16.53 -1.60
CA THR A 125 11.55 17.22 -2.87
C THR A 125 11.83 16.31 -4.06
N PHE A 126 12.93 15.54 -4.01
CA PHE A 126 13.22 14.55 -5.06
C PHE A 126 12.16 13.45 -5.13
N ALA A 127 11.78 12.88 -3.98
CA ALA A 127 10.78 11.83 -3.93
C ALA A 127 9.42 12.33 -4.40
N PHE A 128 9.04 13.56 -4.05
CA PHE A 128 7.82 14.20 -4.53
C PHE A 128 7.79 14.24 -6.07
N ASP A 129 8.81 14.84 -6.70
CA ASP A 129 8.87 14.95 -8.16
C ASP A 129 8.88 13.57 -8.84
N PHE A 130 9.62 12.62 -8.27
CA PHE A 130 9.69 11.26 -8.78
C PHE A 130 8.31 10.60 -8.86
N TYR A 131 7.50 10.69 -7.80
CA TYR A 131 6.19 10.04 -7.77
C TYR A 131 5.11 10.83 -8.49
N ASP A 132 5.11 12.16 -8.37
CA ASP A 132 4.07 13.01 -8.96
C ASP A 132 4.25 13.14 -10.48
N ASN A 133 5.49 13.36 -10.94
CA ASN A 133 5.77 13.69 -12.33
C ASN A 133 6.36 12.53 -13.14
N GLN A 134 7.25 11.72 -12.57
CA GLN A 134 8.02 10.74 -13.36
C GLN A 134 7.40 9.35 -13.37
N PHE A 135 6.87 8.92 -12.23
CA PHE A 135 6.26 7.60 -12.05
C PHE A 135 4.87 7.66 -11.40
N PRO A 136 3.92 8.49 -11.90
CA PRO A 136 2.55 8.54 -11.36
C PRO A 136 1.82 7.19 -11.48
N ARG A 137 2.26 6.32 -12.39
CA ARG A 137 1.74 4.95 -12.53
C ARG A 137 1.98 4.04 -11.32
N LEU A 138 2.82 4.43 -10.37
CA LEU A 138 3.00 3.70 -9.10
C LEU A 138 1.87 3.98 -8.11
N ASP A 139 1.12 5.07 -8.28
CA ASP A 139 0.08 5.50 -7.35
C ASP A 139 -0.99 4.43 -7.08
N PRO A 140 -1.54 3.71 -8.08
CA PRO A 140 -2.51 2.63 -7.81
C PRO A 140 -1.95 1.50 -6.94
N TYR A 141 -0.67 1.15 -7.13
CA TYR A 141 0.01 0.16 -6.31
C TYR A 141 0.16 0.66 -4.87
N ILE A 142 0.62 1.91 -4.68
CA ILE A 142 0.79 2.50 -3.35
C ILE A 142 -0.55 2.63 -2.61
N LYS A 143 -1.61 3.05 -3.30
CA LYS A 143 -2.97 3.12 -2.72
C LYS A 143 -3.47 1.75 -2.26
N THR A 144 -3.13 0.68 -2.98
CA THR A 144 -3.45 -0.68 -2.58
C THR A 144 -2.73 -1.08 -1.30
N VAL A 145 -1.44 -0.72 -1.18
CA VAL A 145 -0.66 -0.96 0.03
C VAL A 145 -1.25 -0.19 1.21
N LYS A 146 -1.62 1.08 1.02
CA LYS A 146 -2.29 1.90 2.04
C LYS A 146 -3.60 1.25 2.49
N PHE A 147 -4.44 0.86 1.55
CA PHE A 147 -5.74 0.25 1.84
C PHE A 147 -5.61 -1.04 2.65
N ILE A 148 -4.68 -1.93 2.27
CA ILE A 148 -4.40 -3.16 3.04
C ILE A 148 -3.94 -2.81 4.46
N LEU A 149 -3.07 -1.81 4.58
CA LEU A 149 -2.55 -1.41 5.88
C LEU A 149 -3.63 -0.82 6.78
N GLU A 150 -4.51 0.00 6.24
CA GLU A 150 -5.69 0.53 6.93
C GLU A 150 -6.59 -0.61 7.39
N TYR A 151 -6.97 -1.52 6.49
CA TYR A 151 -7.77 -2.70 6.80
C TYR A 151 -7.19 -3.54 7.96
N ILE A 152 -5.86 -3.73 7.97
CA ILE A 152 -5.18 -4.46 9.05
C ILE A 152 -5.24 -3.67 10.36
N LEU A 153 -5.04 -2.36 10.30
CA LEU A 153 -4.87 -1.50 11.47
C LEU A 153 -6.18 -1.02 12.11
N GLU A 154 -7.30 -1.07 11.38
CA GLU A 154 -8.64 -0.74 11.89
C GLU A 154 -9.09 -1.69 13.02
N GLU A 155 -8.65 -2.94 12.99
CA GLU A 155 -9.16 -3.98 13.89
C GLU A 155 -8.04 -4.77 14.57
N LYS A 156 -8.15 -4.94 15.89
CA LYS A 156 -7.11 -5.56 16.73
C LYS A 156 -7.07 -7.09 16.64
N ILE A 157 -8.17 -7.73 16.27
CA ILE A 157 -8.30 -9.20 16.22
C ILE A 157 -7.32 -9.75 15.19
N GLU A 158 -6.35 -10.58 15.57
CA GLU A 158 -5.32 -11.12 14.65
C GLU A 158 -4.50 -10.08 13.86
N GLN A 159 -4.48 -8.82 14.31
CA GLN A 159 -3.72 -7.75 13.65
C GLN A 159 -2.23 -8.10 13.45
N SER A 160 -1.61 -8.75 14.45
CA SER A 160 -0.21 -9.19 14.37
C SER A 160 0.01 -10.24 13.29
N PHE A 161 -0.95 -11.14 13.09
CA PHE A 161 -0.91 -12.16 12.04
C PHE A 161 -0.97 -11.51 10.66
N PHE A 162 -1.95 -10.64 10.41
CA PHE A 162 -2.08 -9.96 9.12
C PHE A 162 -0.91 -9.02 8.82
N LEU A 163 -0.44 -8.25 9.81
CA LEU A 163 0.78 -7.45 9.68
C LEU A 163 2.00 -8.33 9.37
N GLY A 164 2.11 -9.49 9.99
CA GLY A 164 3.19 -10.45 9.76
C GLY A 164 3.22 -10.95 8.33
N ILE A 165 2.09 -11.41 7.81
CA ILE A 165 1.96 -11.87 6.42
C ILE A 165 2.22 -10.71 5.46
N PHE A 166 1.57 -9.57 5.67
CA PHE A 166 1.68 -8.48 4.70
C PHE A 166 3.12 -7.95 4.60
N LYS A 167 3.86 -7.89 5.70
CA LYS A 167 5.30 -7.55 5.66
C LYS A 167 6.15 -8.62 4.99
N SER A 168 5.79 -9.89 5.11
CA SER A 168 6.61 -10.98 4.55
C SER A 168 6.44 -11.13 3.04
N VAL A 169 5.33 -10.67 2.47
CA VAL A 169 5.09 -10.74 1.02
C VAL A 169 5.73 -9.57 0.25
N LEU A 170 5.94 -8.43 0.90
CA LEU A 170 6.55 -7.26 0.27
C LEU A 170 8.04 -7.49 0.03
N SER A 171 8.48 -7.30 -1.21
CA SER A 171 9.90 -7.33 -1.54
C SER A 171 10.65 -6.14 -0.95
N THR A 172 11.97 -6.25 -0.93
CA THR A 172 12.85 -5.17 -0.47
C THR A 172 12.67 -3.88 -1.29
N TYR A 173 12.50 -4.01 -2.61
CA TYR A 173 12.36 -2.85 -3.51
C TYR A 173 10.98 -2.18 -3.37
N GLU A 174 9.93 -2.97 -3.15
CA GLU A 174 8.61 -2.43 -2.80
C GLU A 174 8.69 -1.63 -1.50
N LEU A 175 9.31 -2.18 -0.46
CA LEU A 175 9.48 -1.48 0.82
C LEU A 175 10.28 -0.18 0.67
N LEU A 176 11.30 -0.15 -0.19
CA LEU A 176 12.08 1.06 -0.45
C LEU A 176 11.25 2.13 -1.15
N LEU A 177 10.51 1.77 -2.19
CA LEU A 177 9.63 2.71 -2.88
C LEU A 177 8.50 3.20 -1.95
N ILE A 178 7.86 2.30 -1.20
CA ILE A 178 6.86 2.65 -0.18
C ILE A 178 7.43 3.65 0.84
N PHE A 179 8.65 3.42 1.32
CA PHE A 179 9.32 4.34 2.24
C PHE A 179 9.50 5.74 1.62
N TYR A 180 10.06 5.82 0.42
CA TYR A 180 10.31 7.10 -0.23
C TYR A 180 9.02 7.83 -0.60
N TYR A 181 7.95 7.10 -0.93
CA TYR A 181 6.63 7.69 -1.12
C TYR A 181 6.10 8.26 0.21
N ALA A 182 6.26 7.55 1.33
CA ALA A 182 5.78 8.00 2.61
C ALA A 182 6.44 9.31 3.09
N ILE A 183 7.70 9.54 2.75
CA ILE A 183 8.42 10.77 3.11
C ILE A 183 8.30 11.89 2.06
N SER A 184 7.71 11.61 0.89
CA SER A 184 7.56 12.61 -0.18
C SER A 184 6.54 13.70 0.16
N GLY A 185 5.61 13.40 1.07
CA GLY A 185 4.53 14.31 1.46
C GLY A 185 3.30 14.28 0.55
N LEU A 186 3.27 13.44 -0.49
CA LEU A 186 2.10 13.29 -1.37
C LEU A 186 0.87 12.73 -0.64
N ASP A 187 1.08 11.85 0.35
CA ASP A 187 0.04 11.32 1.23
C ASP A 187 0.54 11.35 2.69
N PRO A 188 0.27 12.45 3.43
CA PRO A 188 0.75 12.62 4.80
C PRO A 188 0.23 11.56 5.79
N GLU A 189 -0.93 10.97 5.52
CA GLU A 189 -1.52 9.94 6.38
C GLU A 189 -0.82 8.60 6.23
N PHE A 190 -0.31 8.30 5.02
CA PHE A 190 0.34 7.01 4.74
C PHE A 190 1.56 6.76 5.63
N GLY A 191 2.37 7.79 5.88
CA GLY A 191 3.49 7.72 6.82
C GLY A 191 3.03 7.34 8.24
N GLN A 192 1.88 7.85 8.70
CA GLN A 192 1.34 7.50 10.01
C GLN A 192 0.95 6.02 10.09
N TRP A 193 0.34 5.48 9.04
CA TRP A 193 -0.03 4.07 8.97
C TRP A 193 1.20 3.16 8.99
N LEU A 194 2.24 3.49 8.24
CA LEU A 194 3.50 2.72 8.22
C LEU A 194 4.19 2.71 9.59
N ARG A 195 4.14 3.83 10.32
CA ARG A 195 4.62 3.92 11.71
C ARG A 195 3.83 3.03 12.65
N LYS A 196 2.49 3.12 12.63
CA LYS A 196 1.59 2.27 13.44
C LYS A 196 1.82 0.78 13.16
N GLY A 197 1.95 0.42 11.88
CA GLY A 197 2.23 -0.94 11.44
C GLY A 197 3.65 -1.40 11.72
N LYS A 198 4.57 -0.53 12.14
CA LYS A 198 6.00 -0.83 12.36
C LYS A 198 6.66 -1.50 11.14
N PHE A 199 6.43 -0.95 9.94
CA PHE A 199 6.88 -1.55 8.68
C PHE A 199 8.41 -1.57 8.53
N PHE A 200 9.09 -0.58 9.09
CA PHE A 200 10.54 -0.44 8.95
C PHE A 200 11.25 -0.74 10.27
N ASN A 201 11.96 -1.87 10.31
CA ASN A 201 12.78 -2.29 11.46
C ASN A 201 14.23 -1.82 11.32
N ASP A 202 15.01 -1.87 12.41
CA ASP A 202 16.39 -1.38 12.42
C ASP A 202 17.31 -2.12 11.43
N ARG A 203 17.00 -3.38 11.10
CA ARG A 203 17.72 -4.17 10.11
C ARG A 203 17.51 -3.63 8.68
N PHE A 204 16.31 -3.15 8.37
CA PHE A 204 15.99 -2.47 7.11
C PHE A 204 16.64 -1.09 7.06
N LYS A 205 16.60 -0.34 8.18
CA LYS A 205 17.23 0.99 8.31
C LYS A 205 18.73 0.94 7.99
N GLN A 206 19.47 0.04 8.62
CA GLN A 206 20.94 0.05 8.53
C GLN A 206 21.51 -0.36 7.17
N LYS A 207 20.74 -1.06 6.33
CA LYS A 207 21.28 -1.68 5.10
C LYS A 207 20.89 -0.97 3.82
N LEU A 208 19.79 -0.23 3.79
CA LEU A 208 19.14 0.16 2.53
C LEU A 208 18.72 1.63 2.46
N ILE A 209 18.65 2.33 3.60
CA ILE A 209 18.22 3.74 3.67
C ILE A 209 19.22 4.50 4.52
N LYS A 210 19.60 5.71 4.10
CA LYS A 210 20.46 6.59 4.92
C LYS A 210 19.69 7.00 6.18
N GLN A 211 20.37 7.03 7.32
CA GLN A 211 19.76 7.38 8.61
C GLN A 211 19.00 8.72 8.56
N GLU A 212 19.57 9.73 7.90
CA GLU A 212 18.99 11.06 7.70
C GLU A 212 17.63 11.02 6.96
N HIS A 213 17.44 10.10 6.00
CA HIS A 213 16.15 9.95 5.32
C HIS A 213 15.10 9.37 6.28
N PHE A 214 15.51 8.47 7.18
CA PHE A 214 14.59 7.81 8.11
C PHE A 214 14.02 8.77 9.16
N GLU A 215 14.78 9.79 9.53
CA GLU A 215 14.33 10.84 10.46
C GLU A 215 13.11 11.61 9.89
N LEU A 216 13.02 11.74 8.57
CA LEU A 216 11.92 12.40 7.87
C LEU A 216 10.61 11.59 7.92
N LEU A 217 10.68 10.29 8.21
CA LEU A 217 9.48 9.51 8.48
C LEU A 217 8.94 9.79 9.89
N ASN A 218 9.72 10.39 10.79
CA ASN A 218 9.31 10.64 12.18
C ASN A 218 9.06 12.13 12.49
N SER A 219 9.44 13.03 11.58
CA SER A 219 9.05 14.44 11.57
C SER A 219 7.59 14.61 11.16
#